data_AF-A0A379Y2Q0-F1
#
_entry.id   AF-A0A379Y2Q0-F1
#
_cell.length_a   1.000
_cell.length_b   1.000
_cell.length_c   1.000
_cell.angle_alpha   90.00
_cell.angle_beta   90.00
_cell.angle_gamma   90.00
#
_symmetry.space_group_name_H-M   'P 1'
#
loop_
_entity.id
_entity.type
_entity.pdbx_description
1 polymer ?
#
loop_
_entity_poly.entity_id
_entity_poly.type
_entity_poly.pdbx_seq_one_letter_code
_entity_poly.pdbx_strand_id
1 'polypeptide(L)' 'MIFILVALLFLSLFFNIWFWNHYIRVIPLSADKRSMFDIASSCENPRWVQEVENRGGMTRKEWVEFVDRNFNPPK' A
#
# COMPACT_ATOMS: atom_id res chain seq x y z
N MET A 1 -0.44 0.08 38.04
CA MET A 1 -1.33 0.90 37.19
C MET A 1 -0.58 1.75 36.18
N ILE A 2 0.39 2.59 36.58
CA ILE A 2 1.15 3.45 35.65
C ILE A 2 1.87 2.65 34.55
N PHE A 3 2.54 1.54 34.89
CA PHE A 3 3.20 0.68 33.89
C PHE A 3 2.25 0.08 32.85
N ILE A 4 1.01 -0.23 33.25
CA ILE A 4 -0.02 -0.78 32.34
C ILE A 4 -0.49 0.32 31.37
N LEU A 5 -0.68 1.55 31.86
CA LEU A 5 -1.03 2.69 31.03
C LEU A 5 0.08 3.02 30.02
N VAL A 6 1.33 3.01 30.46
CA VAL A 6 2.48 3.26 29.57
C VAL A 6 2.58 2.18 28.48
N ALA A 7 2.40 0.90 28.85
CA ALA A 7 2.41 -0.20 27.88
C ALA A 7 1.29 -0.06 26.84
N LEU A 8 0.06 0.29 27.27
CA LEU A 8 -1.06 0.53 26.36
C LEU A 8 -0.80 1.72 25.42
N LEU A 9 -0.13 2.76 25.91
CA LEU A 9 0.22 3.94 25.13
C LEU A 9 1.22 3.61 24.02
N PHE A 10 2.27 2.84 24.34
CA PHE A 10 3.20 2.34 23.32
C PHE A 10 2.55 1.40 22.32
N LEU A 11 1.66 0.52 22.79
CA LEU A 11 0.92 -0.39 21.92
C LEU A 11 0.03 0.40 20.93
N SER A 12 -0.69 1.40 21.42
CA SER A 12 -1.51 2.29 20.59
C SER A 12 -0.66 3.04 19.56
N LEU A 13 0.50 3.56 19.97
CA LEU A 13 1.42 4.25 19.08
C LEU A 13 1.93 3.32 17.96
N PHE A 14 2.28 2.09 18.32
CA PHE A 14 2.72 1.06 17.38
C PHE A 14 1.64 0.76 16.33
N PHE A 15 0.40 0.51 16.76
CA PHE A 15 -0.71 0.24 15.85
C PHE A 15 -1.01 1.44 14.94
N ASN A 16 -0.94 2.67 15.44
CA ASN A 16 -1.13 3.87 14.62
C ASN A 16 -0.05 4.00 13.53
N ILE A 17 1.23 3.80 13.89
CA ILE A 17 2.34 3.86 12.93
C ILE A 17 2.20 2.74 11.88
N TRP A 18 1.86 1.53 12.32
CA TRP A 18 1.65 0.39 11.43
C TRP A 18 0.49 0.64 10.46
N PHE A 19 -0.65 1.11 10.98
CA PHE A 19 -1.83 1.43 10.18
C PHE A 19 -1.53 2.51 9.16
N TRP A 20 -0.87 3.60 9.58
CA TRP A 20 -0.45 4.66 8.68
C TRP A 20 0.45 4.13 7.55
N ASN A 21 1.48 3.37 7.88
CA ASN A 21 2.40 2.81 6.88
C ASN A 21 1.72 1.83 5.91
N HIS A 22 0.69 1.10 6.36
CA HIS A 22 0.08 0.06 5.55
C HIS A 22 -1.06 0.57 4.68
N TYR A 23 -1.88 1.48 5.21
CA TYR A 23 -3.14 1.90 4.59
C TYR A 23 -3.14 3.34 4.07
N ILE A 24 -2.34 4.24 4.67
CA ILE A 24 -2.41 5.67 4.32
C ILE A 24 -1.16 6.11 3.57
N ARG A 25 0.01 5.56 3.90
CA ARG A 25 1.27 5.93 3.26
C ARG A 25 1.29 5.41 1.83
N VAL A 26 1.27 6.36 0.90
CA VAL A 26 1.52 6.12 -0.51
C VAL A 26 3.00 5.80 -0.68
N ILE A 27 3.30 4.64 -1.24
CA ILE A 27 4.64 4.24 -1.60
C ILE A 27 4.86 4.71 -3.05
N PRO A 28 5.90 5.53 -3.31
CA PRO A 28 6.17 5.98 -4.65
C PRO A 28 6.48 4.78 -5.56
N LEU A 29 6.07 4.89 -6.82
CA LEU A 29 6.46 3.96 -7.88
C LEU A 29 7.96 4.15 -8.17
N SER A 30 8.81 3.47 -7.40
CA SER A 30 10.25 3.37 -7.68
C SER A 30 10.47 2.77 -9.07
N ALA A 31 11.66 2.99 -9.67
CA ALA A 31 11.96 2.55 -11.03
C ALA A 31 11.55 1.10 -11.34
N ASP A 32 11.84 0.16 -10.43
CA ASP A 32 11.48 -1.25 -10.58
C ASP A 32 9.97 -1.53 -10.48
N LYS A 33 9.25 -0.75 -9.68
CA LYS A 33 7.80 -0.90 -9.50
C LYS A 33 7.02 -0.27 -10.65
N ARG A 34 7.59 0.77 -11.25
CA ARG A 34 6.97 1.47 -12.36
C ARG A 34 6.93 0.60 -13.62
N SER A 35 8.00 -0.14 -13.92
CA SER A 35 7.98 -1.07 -15.05
C SER A 35 6.92 -2.17 -14.89
N MET A 36 6.77 -2.76 -13.70
CA MET A 36 5.71 -3.74 -13.42
C MET A 36 4.32 -3.10 -13.51
N PHE A 37 4.18 -1.86 -13.02
CA PHE A 37 2.93 -1.12 -13.12
C PHE A 37 2.57 -0.81 -14.56
N ASP A 38 3.49 -0.33 -15.39
CA ASP A 38 3.24 -0.02 -16.79
C ASP A 38 2.77 -1.26 -17.58
N ILE A 39 3.32 -2.44 -17.28
CA ILE A 39 2.93 -3.70 -17.93
C ILE A 39 1.52 -4.15 -17.51
N ALA A 40 1.19 -4.09 -16.22
CA ALA A 40 -0.07 -4.63 -15.71
C ALA A 40 -1.21 -3.58 -15.63
N SER A 41 -0.91 -2.29 -15.68
CA SER A 41 -1.90 -1.20 -15.66
C SER A 41 -2.80 -1.21 -16.89
N SER A 42 -2.35 -1.75 -18.03
CA SER A 42 -3.19 -1.93 -19.22
C SER A 42 -4.37 -2.88 -19.01
N CYS A 43 -4.29 -3.74 -18.00
CA CYS A 43 -5.33 -4.71 -17.63
C CYS A 43 -6.23 -4.21 -16.49
N GLU A 44 -5.91 -3.07 -15.89
CA GLU A 44 -6.65 -2.47 -14.77
C GLU A 44 -7.61 -1.38 -15.24
N ASN A 45 -8.45 -0.90 -14.32
CA ASN A 45 -9.37 0.18 -14.62
C ASN A 45 -8.60 1.50 -14.91
N PRO A 46 -8.78 2.14 -16.07
CA PRO A 46 -8.04 3.35 -16.44
C PRO A 46 -8.27 4.52 -15.47
N ARG A 47 -9.43 4.57 -14.81
CA ARG A 47 -9.72 5.58 -13.78
C ARG A 47 -8.87 5.37 -12.53
N TRP A 48 -8.69 4.11 -12.12
CA TRP A 48 -7.85 3.77 -10.97
C TRP A 48 -6.37 4.01 -11.28
N VAL A 49 -5.92 3.64 -12.49
CA VAL A 49 -4.55 3.90 -12.96
C VAL A 49 -4.21 5.39 -12.91
N GLN A 50 -5.07 6.26 -13.46
CA GLN A 50 -4.89 7.71 -13.35
C GLN A 50 -4.84 8.21 -11.91
N GLU A 51 -5.63 7.61 -11.01
CA GLU A 51 -5.64 8.00 -9.61
C GLU A 51 -4.32 7.64 -8.91
N VAL A 52 -3.77 6.47 -9.21
CA VAL A 52 -2.45 6.03 -8.74
C VAL A 52 -1.33 6.94 -9.29
N GLU A 53 -1.38 7.28 -10.58
CA GLU A 53 -0.41 8.18 -11.20
C GLU A 53 -0.48 9.60 -10.63
N ASN A 54 -1.68 10.14 -10.44
CA ASN A 54 -1.89 11.47 -9.84
C ASN A 54 -1.39 11.53 -8.39
N ARG A 55 -1.53 10.44 -7.64
CA ARG A 55 -0.98 10.31 -6.28
C ARG A 55 0.55 10.09 -6.30
N GLY A 56 1.14 9.78 -7.45
CA GLY A 56 2.56 9.45 -7.61
C GLY A 56 2.95 8.06 -7.10
N GLY A 57 1.97 7.20 -6.83
CA GLY A 57 2.18 5.88 -6.26
C GLY A 57 0.93 5.27 -5.67
N MET A 58 1.10 4.16 -4.97
CA MET A 58 0.00 3.43 -4.36
C MET A 58 0.34 2.97 -2.96
N THR A 59 -0.68 2.71 -2.15
CA THR A 59 -0.50 2.19 -0.79
C THR A 59 0.08 0.78 -0.83
N ARG A 60 0.64 0.32 0.30
CA ARG A 60 1.20 -1.04 0.38
C ARG A 60 0.14 -2.10 0.10
N LYS A 61 -1.07 -1.89 0.61
CA LYS A 61 -2.20 -2.79 0.38
C LYS A 61 -2.60 -2.82 -1.10
N GLU A 62 -2.77 -1.65 -1.73
CA GLU A 62 -3.08 -1.56 -3.17
C GLU A 62 -1.99 -2.24 -4.01
N TRP A 63 -0.71 -2.08 -3.66
CA TRP A 63 0.39 -2.75 -4.36
C TRP A 63 0.31 -4.28 -4.25
N VAL A 64 0.06 -4.81 -3.07
CA VAL A 64 -0.06 -6.27 -2.86
C VAL A 64 -1.24 -6.82 -3.63
N GLU A 65 -2.40 -6.16 -3.56
CA GLU A 65 -3.58 -6.60 -4.31
C GLU A 65 -3.39 -6.49 -5.82
N PHE A 66 -2.75 -5.43 -6.31
CA PHE A 66 -2.41 -5.27 -7.72
C PHE A 66 -1.48 -6.39 -8.20
N VAL A 67 -0.45 -6.72 -7.41
CA VAL A 67 0.48 -7.80 -7.75
C VAL A 67 -0.23 -9.15 -7.75
N ASP A 68 -1.07 -9.44 -6.75
CA ASP A 68 -1.78 -10.71 -6.66
C ASP A 68 -2.73 -10.91 -7.85
N ARG A 69 -3.51 -9.88 -8.20
CA ARG A 69 -4.43 -9.92 -9.36
C ARG A 69 -3.73 -10.14 -10.70
N ASN A 70 -2.56 -9.52 -10.91
CA ASN A 70 -1.92 -9.48 -12.23
C ASN A 70 -0.79 -10.51 -12.40
N PHE A 71 -0.15 -10.94 -11.32
CA PHE A 71 1.03 -11.81 -11.37
C PHE A 71 0.86 -13.13 -10.61
N ASN A 72 -0.20 -13.29 -9.82
CA ASN A 72 -0.51 -14.54 -9.12
C ASN A 72 -2.02 -14.89 -9.21
N PRO A 73 -2.59 -14.99 -10.43
CA PRO A 73 -4.01 -15.29 -10.56
C PRO A 73 -4.33 -16.64 -9.90
N PRO A 74 -5.46 -16.75 -9.17
CA PRO A 74 -5.89 -18.02 -8.59
C PRO A 74 -6.04 -19.06 -9.71
N LYS A 75 -5.44 -20.24 -9.49
CA LYS A 75 -5.46 -21.38 -10.42
C LYS A 75 -6.86 -21.90 -10.67
#